data_AF-A0A4Y2C275-F1
#
_entry.id   AF-A0A4Y2C275-F1
#
_cell.length_a   1.000
_cell.length_b   1.000
_cell.length_c   1.000
_cell.angle_alpha   90.00
_cell.angle_beta   90.00
_cell.angle_gamma   90.00
#
_symmetry.space_group_name_H-M   'P 1'
#
loop_
_entity.id
_entity.type
_entity.pdbx_description
1 polymer ?
#
loop_
_entity_poly.entity_id
_entity_poly.type
_entity_poly.pdbx_seq_one_letter_code
_entity_poly.pdbx_strand_id
1 'polypeptide(L)'
;MFAGIIGDHLLGPYFLPERLNGEKYLTFLQQVLPDMLNDVTPHVRWIMWFQQDETPAHYVRDVRNHLDIAFPNRWIGRGGPVA
;
A
#
# COMPACT_ATOMS: atom_id res chain seq x y z
N MET A 1 11.74 -2.57 -0.88
CA MET A 1 11.09 -3.51 -1.82
C MET A 1 9.64 -3.66 -1.35
N PHE A 2 8.70 -3.73 -2.28
CA PHE A 2 7.31 -4.08 -2.00
C PHE A 2 7.04 -5.50 -2.50
N ALA A 3 6.35 -6.29 -1.69
CA ALA A 3 5.74 -7.54 -2.09
C ALA A 3 4.42 -7.67 -1.32
N GLY A 4 3.39 -8.18 -1.99
CA GLY A 4 2.07 -8.41 -1.40
C GLY A 4 1.70 -9.88 -1.47
N ILE A 5 0.95 -10.36 -0.50
CA ILE A 5 0.30 -11.67 -0.55
C ILE A 5 -1.19 -11.42 -0.46
N ILE A 6 -1.95 -11.94 -1.42
CA ILE A 6 -3.41 -11.81 -1.47
C ILE A 6 -4.00 -13.19 -1.75
N GLY A 7 -4.54 -13.83 -0.70
CA GLY A 7 -5.00 -15.22 -0.82
C GLY A 7 -3.85 -16.15 -1.19
N ASP A 8 -3.98 -16.83 -2.33
CA ASP A 8 -2.99 -17.70 -2.95
C ASP A 8 -2.10 -16.99 -4.00
N HIS A 9 -2.27 -15.68 -4.17
CA HIS A 9 -1.50 -14.88 -5.13
C HIS A 9 -0.37 -14.11 -4.46
N LEU A 10 0.80 -14.12 -5.09
CA LEU A 10 1.94 -13.25 -4.76
C LEU A 10 1.97 -12.06 -5.72
N LEU A 11 2.08 -10.85 -5.17
CA LEU A 11 2.28 -9.61 -5.90
C LEU A 11 3.72 -9.13 -5.72
N GLY A 12 4.41 -8.88 -6.83
CA GLY A 12 5.79 -8.38 -6.83
C GLY A 12 6.84 -9.49 -7.03
N PRO A 13 8.12 -9.21 -6.70
CA PRO A 13 8.63 -8.00 -6.03
C PRO A 13 8.58 -6.74 -6.92
N TYR A 14 8.27 -5.60 -6.31
CA TYR A 14 8.51 -4.28 -6.89
C TYR A 14 9.64 -3.58 -6.12
N PHE A 15 10.68 -3.15 -6.84
CA PHE A 15 11.80 -2.46 -6.24
C PHE A 15 11.49 -0.98 -6.09
N LEU A 16 11.21 -0.58 -4.85
CA LEU A 16 11.09 0.83 -4.47
C LEU A 16 12.44 1.55 -4.69
N PRO A 17 12.42 2.86 -4.98
CA PRO A 17 13.65 3.64 -5.14
C PRO A 17 14.58 3.51 -3.93
N GLU A 18 15.90 3.46 -4.18
CA GLU A 18 16.94 3.31 -3.15
C GLU A 18 16.81 4.35 -2.02
N ARG A 19 16.48 5.59 -2.40
CA ARG A 19 16.11 6.67 -1.47
C ARG A 19 14.61 6.90 -1.50
N LEU A 20 13.90 6.12 -0.69
CA LEU A 20 12.46 6.23 -0.50
C LEU A 20 12.14 7.41 0.42
N ASN A 21 11.21 8.27 -0.03
CA ASN A 21 10.58 9.31 0.78
C ASN A 21 9.06 9.18 0.61
N GLY A 22 8.29 9.96 1.39
CA GLY A 22 6.83 9.88 1.34
C GLY A 22 6.23 10.20 -0.02
N GLU A 23 6.81 11.13 -0.77
CA GLU A 23 6.32 11.49 -2.11
C GLU A 23 6.48 10.33 -3.09
N LYS A 24 7.68 9.74 -3.18
CA LYS A 24 7.95 8.58 -4.04
C LYS A 24 7.11 7.38 -3.65
N TYR A 25 6.89 7.20 -2.35
CA TYR A 25 6.04 6.14 -1.85
C TYR A 25 4.57 6.38 -2.23
N LEU A 26 4.08 7.61 -2.10
CA LEU A 26 2.75 7.99 -2.54
C LEU A 26 2.57 7.79 -4.05
N THR A 27 3.57 8.16 -4.87
CA THR A 27 3.57 7.89 -6.31
C THR A 27 3.44 6.40 -6.58
N PHE A 28 4.19 5.56 -5.86
CA PHE A 28 4.06 4.10 -5.96
C PHE A 28 2.62 3.64 -5.64
N LEU A 29 2.04 4.10 -4.54
CA LEU A 29 0.66 3.73 -4.14
C LEU A 29 -0.39 4.15 -5.16
N GLN A 30 -0.22 5.32 -5.79
CA GLN A 30 -1.21 5.89 -6.70
C GLN A 30 -1.08 5.38 -8.15
N GLN A 31 0.14 5.07 -8.59
CA GLN A 31 0.42 4.82 -9.99
C GLN A 31 0.86 3.39 -10.29
N VAL A 32 1.53 2.72 -9.35
CA VAL A 32 2.10 1.38 -9.58
C VAL A 32 1.27 0.30 -8.91
N LEU A 33 0.88 0.51 -7.66
CA LEU A 33 0.09 -0.47 -6.91
C LEU A 33 -1.24 -0.82 -7.61
N PRO A 34 -2.01 0.12 -8.20
CA PRO A 34 -3.24 -0.23 -8.90
C PRO A 34 -3.00 -1.14 -10.10
N ASP A 35 -1.91 -0.90 -10.85
CA ASP A 35 -1.53 -1.72 -11.99
C ASP A 35 -1.11 -3.13 -11.57
N MET A 36 -0.36 -3.24 -10.47
CA MET A 36 -0.01 -4.54 -9.90
C MET A 36 -1.26 -5.32 -9.48
N LEU A 37 -2.30 -4.63 -9.02
CA LEU A 37 -3.54 -5.27 -8.61
C LEU A 37 -4.44 -5.69 -9.79
N ASN A 38 -4.09 -5.41 -11.05
CA ASN A 38 -4.99 -5.62 -12.20
C ASN A 38 -5.52 -7.05 -12.35
N ASP A 39 -4.73 -8.06 -11.96
CA ASP A 39 -5.15 -9.46 -12.01
C ASP A 39 -5.96 -9.91 -10.78
N VAL A 40 -6.04 -9.06 -9.75
CA VAL A 40 -6.86 -9.30 -8.55
C VAL A 40 -8.30 -8.94 -8.85
N THR A 41 -9.23 -9.83 -8.54
CA THR A 41 -10.67 -9.55 -8.78
C THR A 41 -11.14 -8.30 -8.04
N PRO A 42 -12.11 -7.53 -8.59
CA PRO A 42 -12.62 -6.32 -7.94
C PRO A 42 -13.15 -6.56 -6.52
N HIS A 43 -13.79 -7.71 -6.29
CA HIS A 43 -14.29 -8.08 -4.97
C HIS A 43 -13.16 -8.19 -3.95
N VAL A 44 -12.06 -8.86 -4.30
CA VAL A 44 -10.89 -9.00 -3.41
C VAL A 44 -10.26 -7.64 -3.14
N ARG A 45 -10.08 -6.78 -4.16
CA ARG A 45 -9.56 -5.41 -3.95
C ARG A 45 -10.44 -4.59 -2.99
N TRP A 46 -11.75 -4.79 -3.04
CA TRP A 46 -12.69 -4.07 -2.18
C TRP A 46 -12.65 -4.52 -0.71
N ILE A 47 -12.24 -5.75 -0.41
CA ILE A 47 -12.16 -6.28 0.97
C ILE A 47 -10.73 -6.44 1.50
N MET A 48 -9.70 -6.32 0.66
CA MET A 48 -8.32 -6.59 1.05
C MET A 48 -7.80 -5.65 2.14
N TRP A 49 -6.87 -6.12 2.96
CA TRP A 49 -6.18 -5.30 3.94
C TRP A 49 -4.83 -4.85 3.41
N PHE A 50 -4.44 -3.62 3.73
CA PHE A 50 -3.12 -3.09 3.40
C PHE A 50 -2.26 -3.00 4.68
N GLN A 51 -1.07 -3.58 4.67
CA GLN A 51 -0.15 -3.50 5.81
C GLN A 51 1.17 -2.91 5.36
N GLN A 52 1.70 -1.97 6.14
CA GLN A 52 3.01 -1.37 5.91
C GLN A 52 3.84 -1.32 7.20
N ASP A 53 5.16 -1.31 7.06
CA ASP A 53 6.09 -1.18 8.17
C ASP A 53 6.25 0.29 8.62
N GLU A 54 6.96 0.49 9.73
CA GLU A 54 7.11 1.80 10.36
C GLU A 54 8.19 2.70 9.73
N THR A 55 8.58 2.48 8.47
CA THR A 55 9.58 3.35 7.86
C THR A 55 9.08 4.81 7.73
N PRO A 56 9.95 5.82 7.88
CA PRO A 56 9.54 7.23 7.89
C PRO A 56 8.77 7.69 6.64
N ALA A 57 9.06 7.09 5.48
CA ALA A 57 8.35 7.36 4.24
C ALA A 57 6.85 7.01 4.32
N HIS A 58 6.51 5.98 5.10
CA HIS A 58 5.13 5.47 5.23
C HIS A 58 4.27 6.30 6.20
N TYR A 59 4.90 7.05 7.11
CA TYR A 59 4.19 7.85 8.13
C TYR A 59 3.75 9.25 7.65
N VAL A 60 4.20 9.66 6.46
CA VAL A 60 3.88 10.98 5.89
C VAL A 60 2.37 11.16 5.78
N ARG A 61 1.88 12.36 6.12
CA ARG A 61 0.44 12.65 6.19
C ARG A 61 -0.29 12.31 4.88
N ASP A 62 0.28 12.66 3.74
CA ASP A 62 -0.38 12.47 2.46
C ASP A 62 -0.47 10.98 2.06
N VAL A 63 0.50 10.17 2.51
CA VAL A 63 0.44 8.71 2.40
C VAL A 63 -0.72 8.17 3.23
N ARG A 64 -0.84 8.59 4.49
CA ARG A 64 -1.93 8.14 5.38
C ARG A 64 -3.30 8.57 4.86
N ASN A 65 -3.44 9.82 4.42
CA ASN A 65 -4.68 10.31 3.80
C ASN A 65 -5.07 9.48 2.57
N HIS A 66 -4.10 9.08 1.75
CA HIS A 66 -4.37 8.23 0.61
C HIS A 66 -4.83 6.83 1.05
N LEU A 67 -4.20 6.24 2.06
CA LEU A 67 -4.58 4.93 2.58
C LEU A 67 -5.96 4.95 3.25
N ASP A 68 -6.35 6.04 3.93
CA ASP A 68 -7.69 6.19 4.49
C ASP A 68 -8.78 6.20 3.40
N ILE A 69 -8.47 6.72 2.21
CA ILE A 69 -9.39 6.76 1.06
C ILE A 69 -9.39 5.42 0.31
N ALA A 70 -8.21 4.85 0.04
CA ALA A 70 -8.06 3.64 -0.76
C ALA A 70 -8.41 2.36 0.02
N PHE A 71 -8.14 2.35 1.32
CA PHE A 71 -8.33 1.22 2.24
C PHE A 71 -9.08 1.64 3.51
N PRO A 72 -10.31 2.19 3.38
CA PRO A 72 -11.03 2.76 4.51
C PRO A 72 -11.21 1.72 5.62
N ASN A 73 -10.70 2.03 6.81
CA ASN A 73 -10.68 1.16 8.01
C ASN A 73 -10.05 -0.23 7.81
N ARG A 74 -9.23 -0.40 6.75
CA ARG A 74 -8.63 -1.69 6.36
C ARG A 74 -7.13 -1.57 6.06
N TRP A 75 -6.44 -0.70 6.79
CA TRP A 75 -4.99 -0.67 6.72
C TRP A 75 -4.35 -0.62 8.10
N ILE A 76 -3.21 -1.30 8.22
CA ILE A 76 -2.44 -1.47 9.46
C ILE A 76 -1.13 -0.71 9.31
N GLY A 77 -0.83 0.11 10.29
CA GLY A 77 0.42 0.84 10.35
C GLY A 77 0.33 2.04 11.28
N ARG A 78 1.48 2.65 11.56
CA ARG A 78 1.57 3.78 12.48
C ARG A 78 0.69 4.95 12.02
N GLY A 79 -0.23 5.38 12.88
CA GLY A 79 -1.14 6.50 12.61
C GLY A 79 -2.30 6.15 11.66
N GLY A 80 -2.54 4.85 11.44
CA GLY A 80 -3.71 4.33 10.75
C GLY A 80 -4.85 3.92 11.70
N PRO A 81 -5.94 3.37 11.15
CA PRO A 81 -7.12 2.99 11.90
C PRO A 81 -6.88 1.77 12.81
N VAL A 82 -5.85 0.97 12.52
CA VAL A 82 -5.46 -0.21 13.29
C VAL A 82 -3.94 -0.16 13.53
N ALA A 83 -3.55 -0.32 14.80
CA ALA A 83 -2.16 -0.30 15.27
C ALA A 83 -1.80 -1.63 15.94
#